data_AF-A0A9C8IA63-F1
#
_entry.id   AF-A0A9C8IA63-F1
#
_cell.length_a   1.000
_cell.length_b   1.000
_cell.length_c   1.000
_cell.angle_alpha   90.00
_cell.angle_beta   90.00
_cell.angle_gamma   90.00
#
_symmetry.space_group_name_H-M   'P 1'
#
loop_
_entity.id
_entity.type
_entity.pdbx_description
1 polymer ?
#
loop_
_entity_poly.entity_id
_entity_poly.type
_entity_poly.pdbx_seq_one_letter_code
_entity_poly.pdbx_strand_id
1 'polypeptide(L)'
;MMREAILRRLNEFREAPEEARRIGLMLLDGGKGHLGIVYNLLRKFELECIIPLVALAKREEVFYIPGRESPIELPESSPGKRLLIEIRDEAHRFANRYRVTLEKRRLENNILDHIPGVGPKRKEALLKHFGSIKKLKAAAVEEIAAVDGIGTHTALVILDQLGRGS
;
A
#
# COMPACT_ATOMS: atom_id res chain seq x y z
N MET A 1 3.96 -0.03 8.39
CA MET A 1 3.96 0.05 6.91
C MET A 1 5.17 0.82 6.36
N MET A 2 5.38 2.11 6.68
CA MET A 2 6.51 2.90 6.12
C MET A 2 7.87 2.22 6.28
N ARG A 3 8.20 1.77 7.51
CA ARG A 3 9.45 1.06 7.83
C ARG A 3 9.70 -0.16 6.93
N GLU A 4 8.67 -0.96 6.69
CA GLU A 4 8.78 -2.19 5.90
C GLU A 4 8.96 -1.90 4.41
N ALA A 5 8.24 -0.91 3.88
CA ALA A 5 8.40 -0.47 2.49
C ALA A 5 9.81 0.06 2.24
N ILE A 6 10.34 0.87 3.16
CA ILE A 6 11.71 1.37 3.10
C ILE A 6 12.71 0.22 3.20
N LEU A 7 12.54 -0.70 4.15
CA LEU A 7 13.41 -1.88 4.28
C LEU A 7 13.48 -2.70 2.99
N ARG A 8 12.36 -2.92 2.30
CA ARG A 8 12.38 -3.61 1.00
C ARG A 8 13.25 -2.88 -0.02
N ARG A 9 13.08 -1.57 -0.15
CA ARG A 9 13.87 -0.76 -1.09
C ARG A 9 15.36 -0.71 -0.71
N LEU A 10 15.69 -0.64 0.58
CA LEU A 10 17.09 -0.66 1.04
C LEU A 10 17.75 -2.02 0.82
N ASN A 11 17.00 -3.12 0.92
CA ASN A 11 17.52 -4.45 0.56
C ASN A 11 17.85 -4.55 -0.93
N GLU A 12 17.04 -3.95 -1.81
CA GLU A 12 17.37 -3.89 -3.25
C GLU A 12 18.69 -3.15 -3.51
N PHE A 13 18.99 -2.10 -2.73
CA PHE A 13 20.27 -1.39 -2.85
C PHE A 13 21.49 -2.20 -2.39
N ARG A 14 21.32 -3.23 -1.56
CA ARG A 14 22.44 -4.13 -1.24
C ARG A 14 22.92 -4.88 -2.48
N GLU A 15 21.96 -5.29 -3.32
CA GLU A 15 22.23 -6.00 -4.57
C GLU A 15 22.63 -5.04 -5.70
N ALA A 16 22.21 -3.77 -5.64
CA ALA A 16 22.53 -2.74 -6.62
C ALA A 16 22.94 -1.38 -5.99
N PRO A 17 24.17 -1.26 -5.46
CA PRO A 17 24.62 -0.05 -4.76
C PRO A 17 24.64 1.22 -5.62
N GLU A 18 24.88 1.09 -6.93
CA GLU A 18 24.87 2.23 -7.86
C GLU A 18 23.48 2.86 -7.99
N GLU A 19 22.40 2.10 -7.77
CA GLU A 19 21.05 2.68 -7.76
C GLU A 19 20.83 3.62 -6.57
N ALA A 20 21.41 3.30 -5.41
CA ALA A 20 21.31 4.16 -4.23
C ALA A 20 21.95 5.53 -4.49
N ARG A 21 23.10 5.55 -5.16
CA ARG A 21 23.81 6.80 -5.53
C ARG A 21 23.06 7.67 -6.52
N ARG A 22 22.16 7.08 -7.32
CA ARG A 22 21.31 7.84 -8.25
C ARG A 22 20.16 8.58 -7.56
N ILE A 23 19.90 8.30 -6.28
CA ILE A 23 18.86 8.99 -5.52
C ILE A 23 19.39 10.35 -5.09
N GLY A 24 18.95 11.41 -5.80
CA GLY A 24 19.31 12.77 -5.44
C GLY A 24 18.69 13.25 -4.13
N LEU A 25 17.53 12.71 -3.73
CA LEU A 25 16.85 13.04 -2.48
C LEU A 25 15.80 11.98 -2.12
N MET A 26 15.77 11.58 -0.85
CA MET A 26 14.66 10.86 -0.24
C MET A 26 13.81 11.83 0.57
N LEU A 27 12.57 12.06 0.14
CA LEU A 27 11.60 12.91 0.81
C LEU A 27 10.59 12.06 1.59
N LEU A 28 10.43 12.32 2.89
CA LEU A 28 9.48 11.64 3.76
C LEU A 28 8.23 12.50 4.01
N ASP A 29 7.06 11.87 3.91
CA ASP A 29 5.80 12.44 4.42
C ASP A 29 5.74 12.28 5.95
N GLY A 30 6.12 13.35 6.66
CA GLY A 30 6.05 13.43 8.12
C GLY A 30 7.16 14.23 8.77
N GLY A 31 7.10 14.36 10.09
CA GLY A 31 8.02 15.19 10.87
C GLY A 31 9.25 14.45 11.40
N LYS A 32 9.88 15.05 12.40
CA LYS A 32 11.12 14.59 13.07
C LYS A 32 11.10 13.12 13.51
N GLY A 33 9.95 12.60 13.94
CA GLY A 33 9.81 11.19 14.34
C GLY A 33 10.07 10.21 13.20
N HIS A 34 9.50 10.45 12.01
CA HIS A 34 9.73 9.61 10.82
C HIS A 34 11.17 9.73 10.35
N LEU A 35 11.73 10.94 10.36
CA LEU A 35 13.12 11.19 9.98
C LEU A 35 14.09 10.31 10.76
N GLY A 36 13.98 10.28 12.09
CA GLY A 36 14.87 9.49 12.95
C GLY A 36 14.79 7.99 12.67
N ILE A 37 13.59 7.46 12.42
CA ILE A 37 13.40 6.03 12.10
C ILE A 37 14.10 5.69 10.79
N VAL A 38 13.88 6.48 9.74
CA VAL A 38 14.45 6.21 8.41
C VAL A 38 15.95 6.44 8.39
N TYR A 39 16.44 7.49 9.05
CA TYR A 39 17.86 7.74 9.17
C TYR A 39 18.60 6.57 9.83
N ASN A 40 18.03 6.01 10.92
CA ASN A 40 18.59 4.82 11.56
C ASN A 40 18.58 3.58 10.65
N LEU A 41 17.63 3.48 9.71
CA LEU A 41 17.65 2.42 8.71
C LEU A 41 18.77 2.65 7.69
N LEU A 42 18.90 3.86 7.16
CA LEU A 42 19.99 4.20 6.23
C LEU A 42 21.36 3.89 6.86
N ARG A 43 21.57 4.25 8.14
CA ARG A 43 22.79 3.91 8.89
C ARG A 43 23.07 2.41 8.97
N LYS A 44 22.04 1.59 9.17
CA LYS A 44 22.19 0.12 9.21
C LYS A 44 22.58 -0.48 7.86
N PHE A 45 22.40 0.26 6.79
CA PHE A 45 22.73 -0.13 5.42
C PHE A 45 23.94 0.65 4.89
N GLU A 46 24.58 1.49 5.71
CA GLU A 46 25.73 2.34 5.33
C GLU A 46 25.41 3.29 4.17
N LEU A 47 24.16 3.74 4.09
CA LEU A 47 23.64 4.61 3.02
C LEU A 47 23.36 6.05 3.50
N GLU A 48 23.59 6.36 4.77
CA GLU A 48 23.28 7.67 5.36
C GLU A 48 24.07 8.83 4.73
N CYS A 49 25.27 8.54 4.24
CA CYS A 49 26.14 9.50 3.55
C CYS A 49 25.92 9.51 2.03
N ILE A 50 25.13 8.57 1.50
CA ILE A 50 24.91 8.37 0.06
C ILE A 50 23.56 8.96 -0.35
N ILE A 51 22.52 8.73 0.44
CA ILE A 51 21.16 9.16 0.13
C ILE A 51 20.80 10.37 0.99
N PRO A 52 20.68 11.58 0.41
CA PRO A 52 20.19 12.74 1.13
C PRO A 52 18.77 12.49 1.63
N LEU A 53 18.50 12.82 2.90
CA LEU A 53 17.22 12.55 3.54
C LEU A 53 16.60 13.84 4.08
N VAL A 54 15.34 14.09 3.73
CA VAL A 54 14.53 15.21 4.21
C VAL A 54 13.16 14.69 4.61
N ALA A 55 12.59 15.21 5.70
CA ALA A 55 11.21 14.97 6.09
C ALA A 55 10.42 16.29 6.06
N LEU A 56 9.22 16.27 5.47
CA LEU A 56 8.36 17.44 5.34
C LEU A 56 7.12 17.26 6.23
N ALA A 57 7.00 18.11 7.26
CA ALA A 57 5.84 18.10 8.14
C ALA A 57 4.64 18.74 7.44
N LYS A 58 3.49 18.06 7.51
CA LYS A 58 2.31 18.42 6.70
C LYS A 58 1.59 19.68 7.18
N ARG A 59 1.53 19.95 8.48
CA ARG A 59 0.73 21.04 9.04
C ARG A 59 1.47 22.37 8.98
N GLU A 60 2.76 22.35 9.27
CA GLU A 60 3.62 23.52 9.38
C GLU A 60 4.43 23.78 8.10
N GLU A 61 4.46 22.81 7.16
CA GLU A 61 5.24 22.86 5.91
C GLU A 61 6.73 23.16 6.10
N VAL A 62 7.25 22.67 7.23
CA VAL A 62 8.66 22.81 7.60
C VAL A 62 9.45 21.54 7.32
N PHE A 63 10.73 21.70 7.03
CA PHE A 63 11.63 20.62 6.65
C PHE A 63 12.50 20.21 7.83
N TYR A 64 12.66 18.91 8.04
CA TYR A 64 13.60 18.34 9.00
C TYR A 64 14.69 17.57 8.26
N ILE A 65 15.94 17.78 8.66
CA ILE A 65 17.11 17.06 8.12
C ILE A 65 17.91 16.41 9.25
N PRO A 66 18.61 15.30 8.99
CA PRO A 66 19.45 14.65 10.00
C PRO A 66 20.52 15.60 10.53
N GLY A 67 20.82 15.51 11.83
CA GLY A 67 21.86 16.33 12.47
C GLY A 67 21.46 17.77 12.80
N ARG A 68 20.25 18.22 12.44
CA ARG A 68 19.73 19.55 12.79
C ARG A 68 18.61 19.46 13.81
N GLU A 69 18.69 20.24 14.89
CA GLU A 69 17.68 20.21 15.95
C GLU A 69 16.38 20.90 15.55
N SER A 70 16.51 22.10 14.97
CA SER A 70 15.41 22.96 14.53
C SER A 70 15.05 22.71 13.07
N PRO A 71 13.76 22.83 12.70
CA PRO A 71 13.36 22.71 11.31
C PRO A 71 13.95 23.84 10.44
N ILE A 72 13.87 23.61 9.13
CA ILE A 72 14.16 24.61 8.10
C ILE A 72 12.81 25.09 7.58
N GLU A 73 12.59 26.39 7.66
CA GLU A 73 11.45 27.06 7.06
C GLU A 73 11.92 27.71 5.77
N LEU A 74 11.24 27.42 4.66
CA LEU A 74 11.49 28.08 3.39
C LEU A 74 10.44 29.17 3.18
N PRO A 75 10.79 30.30 2.55
CA PRO A 75 9.82 31.33 2.19
C PRO A 75 8.68 30.76 1.33
N GLU A 76 7.46 31.26 1.49
CA GLU A 76 6.30 30.83 0.69
C GLU A 76 6.50 31.03 -0.81
N SER A 77 7.26 32.04 -1.20
CA SER A 77 7.61 32.32 -2.60
C SER A 77 8.57 31.28 -3.20
N SER A 78 9.23 30.47 -2.38
CA SER A 78 10.25 29.51 -2.79
C SER A 78 9.70 28.49 -3.79
N PRO A 79 10.23 28.45 -5.02
CA PRO A 79 9.87 27.41 -5.99
C PRO A 79 10.23 26.00 -5.47
N GLY A 80 11.33 25.87 -4.73
CA GLY A 80 11.75 24.59 -4.15
C GLY A 80 10.79 24.08 -3.08
N LYS A 81 10.24 24.97 -2.24
CA LYS A 81 9.22 24.60 -1.25
C LYS A 81 7.98 24.01 -1.94
N ARG A 82 7.47 24.72 -2.96
CA ARG A 82 6.30 24.31 -3.75
C ARG A 82 6.51 22.94 -4.42
N LEU A 83 7.65 22.74 -5.06
CA LEU A 83 7.97 21.46 -5.71
C LEU A 83 7.98 20.29 -4.71
N LEU A 84 8.61 20.45 -3.55
CA LEU A 84 8.68 19.38 -2.54
C LEU A 84 7.31 19.08 -1.93
N ILE A 85 6.45 20.09 -1.77
CA ILE A 85 5.06 19.92 -1.36
C ILE A 85 4.27 19.13 -2.40
N GLU A 86 4.38 19.47 -3.69
CA GLU A 86 3.70 18.75 -4.77
C GLU A 86 4.12 17.27 -4.84
N ILE A 87 5.42 16.99 -4.70
CA ILE A 87 5.94 15.62 -4.64
C ILE A 87 5.36 14.85 -3.43
N ARG A 88 5.34 15.48 -2.25
CA ARG A 88 4.74 14.88 -1.04
C ARG A 88 3.26 14.58 -1.26
N ASP A 89 2.52 15.54 -1.80
CA ASP A 89 1.08 15.42 -1.99
C ASP A 89 0.74 14.34 -3.03
N GLU A 90 1.57 14.19 -4.07
CA GLU A 90 1.45 13.08 -5.01
C GLU A 90 1.69 11.73 -4.34
N ALA A 91 2.76 11.61 -3.55
CA ALA A 91 3.08 10.38 -2.83
C ALA A 91 1.95 10.00 -1.86
N HIS A 92 1.42 10.98 -1.13
CA HIS A 92 0.30 10.79 -0.21
C HIS A 92 -0.98 10.38 -0.96
N ARG A 93 -1.28 11.04 -2.08
CA ARG A 93 -2.42 10.72 -2.94
C ARG A 93 -2.32 9.31 -3.51
N PHE A 94 -1.14 8.91 -3.99
CA PHE A 94 -0.88 7.57 -4.47
C PHE A 94 -1.09 6.52 -3.37
N ALA A 95 -0.51 6.74 -2.18
CA ALA A 95 -0.66 5.84 -1.05
C ALA A 95 -2.13 5.68 -0.62
N ASN A 96 -2.89 6.76 -0.57
CA ASN A 96 -4.32 6.72 -0.22
C ASN A 96 -5.14 5.95 -1.27
N ARG A 97 -4.93 6.20 -2.56
CA ARG A 97 -5.60 5.44 -3.64
C ARG A 97 -5.28 3.95 -3.56
N TYR A 98 -4.03 3.61 -3.30
CA TYR A 98 -3.60 2.22 -3.16
C TYR A 98 -4.26 1.55 -1.95
N ARG A 99 -4.34 2.23 -0.80
CA ARG A 99 -5.05 1.73 0.40
C ARG A 99 -6.52 1.47 0.11
N VAL A 100 -7.22 2.41 -0.52
CA VAL A 100 -8.64 2.24 -0.90
C VAL A 100 -8.80 1.03 -1.83
N THR A 101 -7.88 0.85 -2.78
CA THR A 101 -7.89 -0.30 -3.70
C THR A 101 -7.69 -1.62 -2.94
N LEU A 102 -6.76 -1.67 -1.98
CA LEU A 102 -6.53 -2.84 -1.15
C LEU A 102 -7.73 -3.15 -0.24
N GLU A 103 -8.35 -2.13 0.35
CA GLU A 103 -9.56 -2.28 1.17
C GLU A 103 -10.72 -2.82 0.35
N LYS A 104 -10.93 -2.30 -0.87
CA LYS A 104 -11.93 -2.82 -1.80
C LYS A 104 -11.69 -4.30 -2.11
N ARG A 105 -10.45 -4.70 -2.43
CA ARG A 105 -10.10 -6.12 -2.66
C ARG A 105 -10.35 -7.00 -1.44
N ARG A 106 -10.07 -6.51 -0.23
CA ARG A 106 -10.35 -7.24 1.02
C ARG A 106 -11.84 -7.42 1.24
N LEU A 107 -12.62 -6.35 1.07
CA LEU A 107 -14.08 -6.41 1.20
C LEU A 107 -14.72 -7.34 0.18
N GLU A 108 -14.26 -7.26 -1.09
CA GLU A 108 -14.63 -8.23 -2.11
C GLU A 108 -14.34 -9.64 -1.58
N ASN A 109 -13.09 -9.97 -1.24
CA ASN A 109 -12.73 -11.31 -0.76
C ASN A 109 -13.49 -11.79 0.48
N ASN A 110 -14.02 -10.89 1.32
CA ASN A 110 -14.76 -11.24 2.53
C ASN A 110 -16.27 -11.39 2.30
N ILE A 111 -16.81 -11.01 1.13
CA ILE A 111 -18.24 -11.14 0.85
C ILE A 111 -18.70 -12.60 0.98
N LEU A 112 -17.83 -13.56 0.64
CA LEU A 112 -18.10 -14.99 0.76
C LEU A 112 -18.21 -15.46 2.22
N ASP A 113 -17.59 -14.75 3.17
CA ASP A 113 -17.67 -15.10 4.60
C ASP A 113 -19.06 -14.84 5.19
N HIS A 114 -19.84 -13.97 4.55
CA HIS A 114 -21.19 -13.62 4.98
C HIS A 114 -22.27 -14.47 4.31
N ILE A 115 -21.92 -15.35 3.36
CA ILE A 115 -22.88 -16.19 2.66
C ILE A 115 -23.17 -17.44 3.51
N PRO A 116 -24.43 -17.65 3.93
CA PRO A 116 -24.81 -18.83 4.70
C PRO A 116 -24.44 -20.12 3.96
N GLY A 117 -23.75 -21.04 4.65
CA GLY A 117 -23.29 -22.29 4.08
C GLY A 117 -21.97 -22.21 3.30
N VAL A 118 -21.32 -21.04 3.22
CA VAL A 118 -19.97 -20.88 2.66
C VAL A 118 -18.96 -20.70 3.80
N GLY A 119 -18.43 -21.82 4.29
CA GLY A 119 -17.33 -21.81 5.28
C GLY A 119 -15.95 -21.64 4.64
N PRO A 120 -14.88 -21.56 5.46
CA PRO A 120 -13.51 -21.28 5.00
C PRO A 120 -13.01 -22.21 3.88
N LYS A 121 -13.28 -23.53 3.99
CA LYS A 121 -12.89 -24.53 2.97
C LYS A 121 -13.58 -24.29 1.63
N ARG A 122 -14.88 -23.99 1.65
CA ARG A 122 -15.69 -23.72 0.45
C ARG A 122 -15.27 -22.41 -0.21
N LYS A 123 -15.01 -21.38 0.59
CA LYS A 123 -14.45 -20.10 0.13
C LYS A 123 -13.11 -20.30 -0.58
N GLU A 124 -12.20 -21.06 0.02
CA GLU A 124 -10.89 -21.34 -0.58
C GLU A 124 -11.03 -22.10 -1.90
N ALA A 125 -11.90 -23.11 -1.97
CA ALA A 125 -12.18 -23.85 -3.19
C ALA A 125 -12.72 -22.94 -4.31
N LEU A 126 -13.68 -22.06 -3.99
CA LEU A 126 -14.24 -21.08 -4.93
C LEU A 126 -13.19 -20.08 -5.42
N LEU A 127 -12.38 -19.52 -4.51
CA LEU A 127 -11.34 -18.55 -4.87
C LEU A 127 -10.21 -19.21 -5.67
N LYS A 128 -9.85 -20.46 -5.38
CA LYS A 128 -8.86 -21.23 -6.13
C LYS A 128 -9.35 -21.55 -7.55
N HIS A 129 -10.63 -21.90 -7.70
CA HIS A 129 -11.20 -22.25 -8.99
C HIS A 129 -11.39 -21.01 -9.90
N PHE A 130 -12.03 -19.96 -9.37
CA PHE A 130 -12.38 -18.78 -10.17
C PHE A 130 -11.34 -17.66 -10.15
N GLY A 131 -10.43 -17.64 -9.17
CA GLY A 131 -9.36 -16.64 -9.02
C GLY A 131 -9.81 -15.26 -8.52
N SER A 132 -11.04 -14.84 -8.79
CA SER A 132 -11.63 -13.61 -8.23
C SER A 132 -13.15 -13.69 -8.13
N ILE A 133 -13.72 -12.87 -7.24
CA ILE A 133 -15.18 -12.78 -7.09
C ILE A 133 -15.84 -12.18 -8.32
N LYS A 134 -15.15 -11.31 -9.05
CA LYS A 134 -15.64 -10.80 -10.33
C LYS A 134 -15.87 -11.93 -11.34
N LYS A 135 -14.94 -12.89 -11.41
CA LYS A 135 -15.09 -14.07 -12.27
C LYS A 135 -16.18 -15.01 -11.74
N LEU A 136 -16.25 -15.22 -10.43
CA LEU A 136 -17.32 -16.00 -9.79
C LEU A 136 -18.72 -15.43 -10.08
N LYS A 137 -18.89 -14.10 -10.02
CA LYS A 137 -20.18 -13.43 -10.32
C LYS A 137 -20.59 -13.55 -11.78
N ALA A 138 -19.63 -13.78 -12.69
CA ALA A 138 -19.88 -13.95 -14.12
C ALA A 138 -20.01 -15.42 -14.56
N ALA A 139 -19.74 -16.37 -13.66
CA ALA A 139 -19.81 -17.80 -13.93
C ALA A 139 -21.26 -18.31 -13.96
N ALA A 140 -21.49 -19.40 -14.69
CA ALA A 140 -22.79 -20.06 -14.70
C ALA A 140 -23.04 -20.81 -13.37
N VAL A 141 -24.30 -21.01 -13.00
CA VAL A 141 -24.66 -21.72 -11.76
C VAL A 141 -24.03 -23.12 -11.72
N GLU A 142 -23.99 -23.79 -12.87
CA GLU A 142 -23.47 -25.14 -13.06
C GLU A 142 -21.96 -25.19 -12.82
N GLU A 143 -21.22 -24.17 -13.26
CA GLU A 143 -19.78 -24.07 -13.04
C GLU A 143 -19.46 -23.87 -11.55
N ILE A 144 -20.28 -23.07 -10.86
CA ILE A 144 -20.14 -22.83 -9.42
C ILE A 144 -20.47 -24.11 -8.63
N ALA A 145 -21.51 -24.84 -9.05
CA ALA A 145 -21.90 -26.11 -8.46
C ALA A 145 -20.92 -27.27 -8.76
N ALA A 146 -20.03 -27.11 -9.74
CA ALA A 146 -18.97 -28.08 -10.02
C ALA A 146 -17.79 -27.99 -9.03
N VAL A 147 -17.72 -26.92 -8.22
CA VAL A 147 -16.67 -26.76 -7.21
C VAL A 147 -16.93 -27.71 -6.04
N ASP A 148 -15.88 -28.40 -5.59
CA ASP A 148 -15.98 -29.40 -4.52
C ASP A 148 -16.63 -28.84 -3.25
N GLY A 149 -17.63 -29.56 -2.76
CA GLY A 149 -18.44 -29.17 -1.60
C GLY A 149 -19.47 -28.06 -1.86
N ILE A 150 -19.63 -27.53 -3.08
CA ILE A 150 -20.67 -26.56 -3.46
C ILE A 150 -21.76 -27.29 -4.24
N GLY A 151 -22.97 -27.42 -3.67
CA GLY A 151 -24.13 -27.94 -4.40
C GLY A 151 -24.88 -26.84 -5.16
N THR A 152 -25.77 -27.22 -6.08
CA THR A 152 -26.59 -26.30 -6.89
C THR A 152 -27.35 -25.27 -6.04
N HIS A 153 -27.91 -25.69 -4.90
CA HIS A 153 -28.59 -24.78 -3.98
C HIS A 153 -27.64 -23.69 -3.43
N THR A 154 -26.44 -24.08 -2.98
CA THR A 154 -25.44 -23.14 -2.47
C THR A 154 -24.92 -22.22 -3.59
N ALA A 155 -24.74 -22.73 -4.80
CA ALA A 155 -24.35 -21.94 -5.97
C ALA A 155 -25.36 -20.82 -6.28
N LEU A 156 -26.67 -21.11 -6.24
CA LEU A 156 -27.74 -20.13 -6.41
C LEU A 156 -27.73 -19.06 -5.31
N VAL A 157 -27.58 -19.47 -4.04
CA VAL A 157 -27.47 -18.54 -2.90
C VAL A 157 -26.26 -17.63 -3.06
N ILE A 158 -25.12 -18.16 -3.53
CA ILE A 158 -23.92 -17.36 -3.79
C ILE A 158 -24.20 -16.28 -4.84
N LEU A 159 -24.77 -16.65 -5.99
CA LEU A 159 -25.05 -15.69 -7.06
C LEU A 159 -26.08 -14.62 -6.64
N ASP A 160 -27.14 -15.00 -5.93
CA ASP A 160 -28.13 -14.05 -5.40
C ASP A 160 -27.48 -13.03 -4.45
N GLN A 161 -26.67 -13.48 -3.49
CA GLN A 161 -25.98 -12.58 -2.55
C GLN A 161 -24.95 -11.69 -3.24
N LEU A 162 -24.23 -12.19 -4.24
CA LEU A 162 -23.29 -11.38 -5.04
C LEU A 162 -24.02 -10.39 -5.98
N GLY A 163 -25.27 -10.65 -6.34
CA GLY A 163 -26.12 -9.77 -7.15
C GLY A 163 -26.71 -8.58 -6.37
N ARG A 164 -27.16 -8.81 -5.13
CA ARG A 164 -27.84 -7.81 -4.27
C ARG A 164 -26.96 -6.67 -3.74
N GLY A 165 -25.64 -6.79 -3.82
CA GLY A 165 -24.69 -5.77 -3.36
C GLY A 165 -24.29 -4.71 -4.41
N SER A 166 -25.13 -4.48 -5.44
CA SER A 166 -24.86 -3.55 -6.55
C SER A 166 -25.67 -2.27 -6.40
#